data_AF-A0A8K0G5D2-F1
#
_entry.id   AF-A0A8K0G5D2-F1
#
_cell.length_a   1.000
_cell.length_b   1.000
_cell.length_c   1.000
_cell.angle_alpha   90.00
_cell.angle_beta   90.00
_cell.angle_gamma   90.00
#
_symmetry.space_group_name_H-M   'P 1'
#
loop_
_entity.id
_entity.type
_entity.pdbx_description
1 polymer ?
#
loop_
_entity_poly.entity_id
_entity_poly.type
_entity_poly.pdbx_seq_one_letter_code
_entity_poly.pdbx_strand_id
1 'polypeptide(L)'
;MKAVILLGVFLLAAVLSVNASEDGDDFKCTIGVNYKENKCNNCFCSQDRVLGCTLRLCESHQDKKLTNCEKGTTWQEGCEQCWCTKRGTICTIDCGKVHN
;
A
#
# COMPACT_ATOMS: atom_id res chain seq x y z
N MET A 1 -0.95 -34.24 -29.29
CA MET A 1 -2.15 -34.87 -29.87
C MET A 1 -2.43 -36.17 -29.13
N LYS A 2 -3.53 -36.23 -28.37
CA LYS A 2 -4.25 -37.40 -27.80
C LYS A 2 -5.31 -36.78 -26.86
N ALA A 3 -6.44 -36.35 -27.41
CA ALA A 3 -7.67 -37.14 -27.57
C ALA A 3 -8.42 -37.32 -26.25
N VAL A 4 -9.29 -36.33 -25.99
CA VAL A 4 -10.67 -36.43 -25.48
C VAL A 4 -11.09 -37.82 -24.98
N ILE A 5 -11.20 -37.97 -23.66
CA ILE A 5 -11.99 -39.05 -23.03
C ILE A 5 -13.32 -38.45 -22.62
N LEU A 6 -14.31 -38.68 -23.50
CA LEU A 6 -15.69 -39.08 -23.21
C LEU A 6 -16.42 -38.37 -22.05
N LEU A 7 -17.20 -37.36 -22.44
CA LEU A 7 -18.65 -37.23 -22.19
C LEU A 7 -19.17 -37.76 -20.86
N GLY A 8 -19.53 -36.84 -19.94
CA GLY A 8 -20.72 -37.05 -19.12
C GLY A 8 -20.60 -36.95 -17.60
N VAL A 9 -19.88 -35.95 -17.05
CA VAL A 9 -20.18 -35.47 -15.68
C VAL A 9 -20.00 -33.94 -15.62
N PHE A 10 -21.14 -33.25 -15.71
CA PHE A 10 -21.42 -31.92 -15.14
C PHE A 10 -20.43 -30.77 -15.38
N LEU A 11 -20.78 -29.93 -16.35
CA LEU A 11 -20.61 -28.48 -16.31
C LEU A 11 -20.86 -27.92 -14.90
N LEU A 12 -20.04 -26.95 -14.47
CA LEU A 12 -20.09 -26.19 -13.19
C LEU A 12 -19.20 -26.69 -12.06
N ALA A 13 -17.89 -26.75 -12.30
CA ALA A 13 -16.95 -26.20 -11.32
C ALA A 13 -15.71 -25.77 -12.09
N ALA A 14 -15.83 -24.62 -12.77
CA ALA A 14 -14.66 -23.81 -13.03
C ALA A 14 -14.06 -23.50 -11.65
N VAL A 15 -13.08 -24.30 -11.23
CA VAL A 15 -12.23 -23.98 -10.09
C VAL A 15 -11.56 -22.68 -10.47
N LEU A 16 -12.14 -21.61 -9.94
CA LEU A 16 -11.62 -20.26 -9.98
C LEU A 16 -10.28 -20.28 -9.25
N SER A 17 -9.21 -20.54 -9.99
CA SER A 17 -7.87 -20.14 -9.56
C SER A 17 -7.81 -18.61 -9.65
N VAL A 18 -8.53 -17.92 -8.76
CA VAL A 18 -8.29 -16.51 -8.49
C VAL A 18 -6.93 -16.44 -7.80
N ASN A 19 -5.88 -16.33 -8.61
CA ASN A 19 -4.62 -15.78 -8.12
C ASN A 19 -4.90 -14.30 -7.84
N ALA A 20 -5.47 -14.00 -6.67
CA ALA A 20 -5.38 -12.68 -6.10
C ALA A 20 -3.89 -12.49 -5.76
N SER A 21 -3.12 -11.94 -6.70
CA SER A 21 -1.83 -11.38 -6.34
C SER A 21 -2.15 -10.15 -5.49
N GLU A 22 -2.23 -10.35 -4.18
CA GLU A 22 -2.07 -9.27 -3.23
C GLU A 22 -0.64 -8.75 -3.48
N ASP A 23 -0.51 -7.76 -4.37
CA ASP A 23 0.70 -6.93 -4.49
C ASP A 23 0.79 -6.21 -3.14
N GLY A 24 1.41 -6.91 -2.20
CA GLY A 24 1.42 -6.67 -0.77
C GLY A 24 2.17 -5.39 -0.50
N ASP A 25 1.43 -4.30 -0.53
CA ASP A 25 1.79 -3.14 0.24
C ASP A 25 1.53 -3.49 1.71
N ASP A 26 2.54 -4.09 2.36
CA ASP A 26 2.44 -4.59 3.74
C ASP A 26 2.33 -3.43 4.77
N PHE A 27 2.30 -2.20 4.28
CA PHE A 27 2.06 -1.01 5.08
C PHE A 27 0.67 -1.04 5.73
N LYS A 28 0.66 -1.05 7.06
CA LYS A 28 -0.54 -0.85 7.89
C LYS A 28 -0.33 0.38 8.76
N CYS A 29 -1.24 1.34 8.64
CA CYS A 29 -1.17 2.53 9.48
C CYS A 29 -1.52 2.20 10.94
N THR A 30 -1.00 3.01 11.86
CA THR A 30 -1.26 2.92 13.30
C THR A 30 -2.21 4.04 13.72
N ILE A 31 -3.27 3.68 14.46
CA ILE A 31 -4.24 4.65 14.98
C ILE A 31 -3.52 5.64 15.91
N GLY A 32 -3.83 6.93 15.75
CA GLY A 32 -3.20 8.00 16.51
C GLY A 32 -1.84 8.46 15.98
N VAL A 33 -1.25 7.76 15.01
CA VAL A 33 -0.03 8.22 14.31
C VAL A 33 -0.40 9.07 13.11
N ASN A 34 0.27 10.22 12.98
CA ASN A 34 0.14 11.10 11.82
C ASN A 34 1.15 10.74 10.74
N TYR A 35 0.68 10.77 9.50
CA TYR A 35 1.50 10.40 8.34
C TYR A 35 1.51 11.51 7.30
N LYS A 36 2.55 11.50 6.48
CA LYS A 36 2.75 12.36 5.32
C LYS A 36 2.87 11.50 4.08
N GLU A 37 1.98 11.67 3.12
CA GLU A 37 2.09 11.06 1.79
C GLU A 37 2.87 11.99 0.86
N ASN A 38 3.91 11.46 0.23
CA ASN A 38 4.75 12.15 -0.75
C ASN A 38 5.21 13.54 -0.26
N LYS A 39 5.55 13.64 1.03
CA LYS A 39 5.94 14.88 1.71
C LYS A 39 4.93 16.04 1.60
N CYS A 40 3.71 15.78 1.17
CA CYS A 40 2.74 16.79 0.75
C CYS A 40 1.39 16.62 1.45
N ASN A 41 0.72 15.49 1.25
CA ASN A 41 -0.60 15.23 1.82
C ASN A 41 -0.48 14.79 3.27
N ASN A 42 -1.31 15.36 4.14
CA ASN A 42 -1.43 14.90 5.52
C ASN A 42 -2.39 13.72 5.56
N CYS A 43 -2.02 12.68 6.29
CA CYS A 43 -2.80 11.47 6.39
C CYS A 43 -3.02 11.06 7.85
N PHE A 44 -4.16 10.44 8.10
CA PHE A 44 -4.57 9.89 9.38
C PHE A 44 -5.01 8.44 9.21
N CYS A 45 -4.84 7.66 10.27
CA CYS A 45 -5.28 6.27 10.30
C CYS A 45 -6.67 6.18 10.95
N SER A 46 -7.65 5.64 10.22
CA SER A 46 -8.99 5.38 10.77
C SER A 46 -9.00 4.20 11.75
N GLN A 47 -10.10 4.02 12.48
CA GLN A 47 -10.28 2.87 13.39
C GLN A 47 -10.21 1.53 12.66
N ASP A 48 -10.61 1.48 11.39
CA ASP A 48 -10.52 0.29 10.52
C ASP A 48 -9.12 0.09 9.91
N ARG A 49 -8.12 0.84 10.37
CA ARG A 49 -6.73 0.83 9.87
C ARG A 49 -6.60 1.20 8.39
N VAL A 50 -7.51 2.06 7.91
CA VAL A 50 -7.46 2.63 6.57
C VAL A 50 -6.78 3.99 6.62
N LEU A 51 -5.78 4.20 5.76
CA LEU A 51 -5.08 5.48 5.65
C LEU A 51 -5.88 6.45 4.77
N GLY A 52 -6.44 7.49 5.39
CA GLY A 52 -7.07 8.62 4.71
C GLY A 52 -6.10 9.78 4.58
N CYS A 53 -5.99 10.38 3.40
CA CYS A 53 -5.10 11.52 3.14
C CYS A 53 -5.88 12.72 2.57
N THR A 54 -5.38 13.93 2.81
CA THR A 54 -5.81 15.12 2.08
C THR A 54 -5.54 14.97 0.57
N LEU A 55 -6.20 15.80 -0.26
CA LEU A 55 -6.00 15.84 -1.71
C LEU A 55 -5.43 17.19 -2.15
N ARG A 56 -4.26 17.55 -1.65
CA ARG A 56 -3.52 18.75 -2.07
C ARG A 56 -2.88 18.50 -3.43
N LEU A 57 -2.79 19.55 -4.24
CA LEU A 57 -1.98 19.53 -5.45
C LEU A 57 -0.51 19.61 -5.04
N CYS A 58 0.22 18.50 -5.21
CA CYS A 58 1.64 18.39 -4.89
C CYS A 58 2.50 18.87 -6.08
N GLU A 59 3.69 19.38 -5.81
CA GLU A 59 4.57 19.91 -6.85
C GLU A 59 5.25 18.79 -7.67
N SER A 60 4.96 18.77 -8.97
CA SER A 60 5.34 17.71 -9.92
C SER A 60 6.84 17.37 -10.00
N HIS A 61 7.73 18.30 -9.64
CA HIS A 61 9.17 18.10 -9.73
C HIS A 61 9.76 17.24 -8.59
N GLN A 62 9.13 17.21 -7.41
CA GLN A 62 9.53 16.31 -6.31
C GLN A 62 8.78 14.97 -6.35
N ASP A 63 7.66 14.92 -7.07
CA ASP A 63 6.74 13.77 -7.11
C ASP A 63 7.35 12.52 -7.73
N LYS A 64 8.22 12.63 -8.76
CA LYS A 64 8.79 11.43 -9.40
C LYS A 64 9.68 10.61 -8.46
N LYS A 65 10.43 11.26 -7.56
CA LYS A 65 11.30 10.52 -6.63
C LYS A 65 10.47 9.84 -5.55
N LEU A 66 9.41 10.50 -5.09
CA LEU A 66 8.57 10.02 -4.00
C LEU A 66 7.57 8.95 -4.45
N THR A 67 7.18 8.96 -5.73
CA THR A 67 6.30 7.94 -6.31
C THR A 67 7.06 6.76 -6.94
N ASN A 68 8.35 6.91 -7.31
CA ASN A 68 9.19 5.85 -7.88
C ASN A 68 10.17 5.23 -6.87
N CYS A 69 9.75 5.03 -5.63
CA CYS A 69 10.49 4.20 -4.68
C CYS A 69 10.27 2.69 -4.97
N GLU A 70 11.10 1.82 -4.41
CA GLU A 70 10.92 0.37 -4.54
C GLU A 70 9.80 -0.11 -3.60
N LYS A 71 8.66 -0.55 -4.15
CA LYS A 71 7.48 -0.96 -3.37
C LYS A 71 7.82 -2.00 -2.29
N GLY A 72 7.21 -1.87 -1.12
CA GLY A 72 7.44 -2.75 0.02
C GLY A 72 8.72 -2.45 0.82
N THR A 73 9.59 -1.57 0.32
CA THR A 73 10.75 -1.12 1.10
C THR A 73 10.34 -0.20 2.23
N THR A 74 11.14 -0.24 3.31
CA THR A 74 11.01 0.64 4.46
C THR A 74 12.36 1.22 4.79
N TRP A 75 12.40 2.47 5.24
CA TRP A 75 13.63 3.16 5.60
C TRP A 75 13.35 4.25 6.63
N GLN A 76 14.43 4.75 7.23
CA GLN A 76 14.37 5.83 8.21
C GLN A 76 14.95 7.12 7.60
N GLU A 77 14.19 8.21 7.61
CA GLU A 77 14.67 9.55 7.25
C GLU A 77 14.77 10.41 8.51
N GLY A 78 15.98 10.53 9.05
CA GLY A 78 16.17 11.17 10.35
C GLY A 78 15.48 10.36 11.45
N CYS A 79 14.37 10.87 11.98
CA CYS A 79 13.55 10.20 12.98
C CYS A 79 12.29 9.53 12.38
N GLU A 80 11.97 9.85 11.12
CA GLU A 80 10.72 9.45 10.49
C GLU A 80 10.89 8.02 9.97
N GLN A 81 9.93 7.15 10.29
CA GLN A 81 9.81 5.86 9.63
C GLN A 81 9.02 6.05 8.34
N CYS A 82 9.58 5.58 7.22
CA CYS A 82 8.99 5.67 5.90
C CYS A 82 8.76 4.29 5.29
N TRP A 83 7.75 4.22 4.42
CA TRP A 83 7.36 3.06 3.63
C TRP A 83 7.15 3.46 2.17
N CYS A 84 7.57 2.59 1.26
CA CYS A 84 7.23 2.71 -0.15
C CYS A 84 5.97 1.89 -0.43
N THR A 85 4.90 2.60 -0.71
CA THR A 85 3.56 2.06 -0.95
C THR A 85 3.22 2.15 -2.43
N LYS A 86 2.09 1.57 -2.84
CA LYS A 86 1.54 1.80 -4.18
C LYS A 86 1.19 3.26 -4.46
N ARG A 87 1.08 4.08 -3.41
CA ARG A 87 0.79 5.54 -3.48
C ARG A 87 2.07 6.39 -3.50
N GLY A 88 3.24 5.75 -3.45
CA GLY A 88 4.54 6.40 -3.24
C GLY A 88 4.98 6.34 -1.78
N THR A 89 5.74 7.32 -1.33
CA THR A 89 6.24 7.37 0.06
C THR A 89 5.13 7.73 1.05
N ILE A 90 5.03 6.97 2.12
CA ILE A 90 4.29 7.34 3.33
C ILE A 90 5.30 7.40 4.47
N CYS A 91 5.37 8.52 5.20
CA CYS A 91 6.28 8.68 6.34
C CYS A 91 5.52 9.11 7.58
N THR A 92 5.96 8.71 8.77
CA THR A 92 5.48 9.33 10.03
C THR A 92 5.89 10.79 10.09
N ILE A 93 5.07 11.67 10.67
CA ILE A 93 5.42 13.09 10.86
C ILE A 93 6.17 13.33 12.18
N ASP A 94 5.92 12.50 13.20
CA ASP A 94 6.33 12.81 14.57
C ASP A 94 7.62 12.09 14.97
N CYS A 95 8.69 12.85 15.19
CA CYS A 95 9.86 12.41 15.94
C CYS A 95 9.46 12.22 17.43
N GLY A 96 9.11 11.01 17.87
CA GLY A 96 9.06 10.69 19.30
C GLY A 96 7.72 10.84 20.02
N LYS A 97 6.58 10.62 19.35
CA LYS A 97 5.31 10.31 20.02
C LYS A 97 4.66 9.03 19.50
N VAL A 98 5.40 7.92 19.57
CA VAL A 98 4.73 6.63 19.79
C VAL A 98 4.22 6.72 21.22
N HIS A 99 2.93 7.00 21.39
CA HIS A 99 2.32 7.13 22.71
C HIS A 99 2.63 5.89 23.54
N ASN A 100 3.25 6.14 24.70
CA ASN A 100 3.47 5.22 25.81
C ASN A 100 2.15 4.60 26.27
#